data_AF-A0A353R9Q2-F1
#
_entry.id   AF-A0A353R9Q2-F1
#
_cell.length_a   1.000
_cell.length_b   1.000
_cell.length_c   1.000
_cell.angle_alpha   90.00
_cell.angle_beta   90.00
_cell.angle_gamma   90.00
#
_symmetry.space_group_name_H-M   'P 1'
#
loop_
_entity.id
_entity.type
_entity.pdbx_description
1 polymer ?
#
loop_
_entity_poly.entity_id
_entity_poly.type
_entity_poly.pdbx_seq_one_letter_code
_entity_poly.pdbx_strand_id
1 'polypeptide(L)'
;MRIDLAITPELTIQYYGSPFFSIGQFSELKEVTHSMDAKYENRFKIVPYKDQGREYWLDRDNHGDYDLHIDNPGFNYQQFRSNLVLRWEYRPGSTLYFVWSQDRTGYHQAGPFSFGDGYKLLGEAYPGNVFMIKLNFWFGS
;
A
#
# COMPACT_ATOMS: atom_id res chain seq x y z
N MET A 1 -4.12 8.17 -10.43
CA MET A 1 -3.74 9.36 -11.25
C MET A 1 -3.42 8.91 -12.65
N ARG A 2 -3.74 9.74 -13.64
CA ARG A 2 -3.44 9.50 -15.06
C ARG A 2 -2.92 10.79 -15.67
N ILE A 3 -1.88 10.69 -16.48
CA ILE A 3 -1.25 11.80 -17.20
C ILE A 3 -1.12 11.35 -18.65
N ASP A 4 -1.59 12.17 -19.58
CA ASP A 4 -1.41 11.96 -21.02
C ASP A 4 -0.71 13.21 -21.58
N LEU A 5 0.47 13.03 -22.18
CA LEU A 5 1.31 14.11 -22.69
C LEU A 5 1.73 13.84 -24.13
N ALA A 6 1.46 14.79 -25.03
CA ALA A 6 2.04 14.81 -26.38
C ALA A 6 3.21 15.79 -26.37
N ILE A 7 4.44 15.28 -26.40
CA ILE A 7 5.67 16.10 -26.41
C ILE A 7 5.86 16.70 -27.81
N THR A 8 5.66 15.88 -28.84
CA THR A 8 5.56 16.29 -30.24
C THR A 8 4.36 15.56 -30.87
N PRO A 9 3.91 15.93 -32.09
CA PRO A 9 2.87 15.16 -32.79
C PRO A 9 3.22 13.66 -32.95
N GLU A 10 4.51 13.34 -32.96
CA GLU A 10 5.06 12.00 -33.17
C GLU A 10 5.41 11.28 -31.86
N LEU A 11 5.54 11.99 -30.73
CA LEU A 11 5.96 11.44 -29.45
C LEU A 11 4.91 11.68 -28.36
N THR A 12 4.27 10.60 -27.91
CA THR A 12 3.29 10.64 -26.84
C THR A 12 3.68 9.73 -25.68
N ILE A 13 3.35 10.18 -24.47
CA ILE A 13 3.55 9.46 -23.22
C ILE A 13 2.21 9.42 -22.49
N GLN A 14 1.83 8.22 -22.05
CA GLN A 14 0.72 8.01 -21.13
C GLN A 14 1.26 7.36 -19.87
N TYR A 15 0.91 7.92 -18.73
CA TYR A 15 1.35 7.41 -17.44
C TYR A 15 0.16 7.26 -16.50
N TYR A 16 0.03 6.08 -15.92
CA TYR A 16 -0.91 5.78 -14.86
C TYR A 16 -0.15 5.46 -13.58
N GLY A 17 -0.56 6.06 -12.47
CA GLY A 17 0.01 5.80 -11.14
C GLY A 17 -1.10 5.74 -10.10
N SER A 18 -1.16 4.66 -9.33
CA SER A 18 -2.14 4.44 -8.28
C SER A 18 -1.42 4.12 -6.96
N PRO A 19 -1.16 5.13 -6.12
CA PRO A 19 -0.76 4.90 -4.74
C PRO A 19 -1.96 4.47 -3.90
N PHE A 20 -1.72 3.61 -2.91
CA PHE A 20 -2.70 3.17 -1.92
C PHE A 20 -2.00 3.00 -0.57
N PHE A 21 -2.60 3.53 0.48
CA PHE A 21 -2.09 3.47 1.84
C PHE A 21 -3.26 3.20 2.80
N SER A 22 -3.08 2.29 3.75
CA SER A 22 -4.05 1.98 4.79
C SER A 22 -3.34 1.74 6.11
N ILE A 23 -3.68 2.53 7.12
CA ILE A 23 -3.05 2.50 8.43
C ILE A 23 -4.15 2.36 9.47
N GLY A 24 -3.99 1.39 10.36
CA GLY A 24 -4.87 1.16 11.49
C GLY A 24 -4.09 1.18 12.80
N GLN A 25 -4.53 2.01 13.74
CA GLN A 25 -4.10 1.96 15.13
C GLN A 25 -5.31 1.63 15.99
N PHE A 26 -5.12 0.79 17.00
CA PHE A 26 -6.19 0.32 17.87
C PHE A 26 -5.97 0.88 19.26
N SER A 27 -7.00 1.53 19.77
CA SER A 27 -7.11 1.94 21.18
C SER A 27 -8.29 1.22 21.83
N GLU A 28 -8.33 1.23 23.15
CA GLU A 28 -9.42 0.60 23.93
C GLU A 28 -9.67 -0.85 23.52
N LEU A 29 -8.68 -1.72 23.73
CA LEU A 29 -8.90 -3.14 23.52
C LEU A 29 -10.06 -3.63 24.40
N LYS A 30 -10.98 -4.39 23.80
CA LYS A 30 -12.21 -4.85 24.45
C LYS A 30 -12.23 -6.35 24.51
N GLU A 31 -12.59 -6.87 25.68
CA GLU A 31 -12.90 -8.28 25.86
C GLU A 31 -14.41 -8.47 25.87
N VAL A 32 -14.91 -9.44 25.11
CA VAL A 32 -16.32 -9.81 25.10
C VAL A 32 -16.68 -10.51 26.41
N THR A 33 -17.64 -9.94 27.15
CA THR A 33 -18.12 -10.50 28.42
C THR A 33 -19.51 -11.12 28.27
N HIS A 34 -20.46 -10.38 27.70
CA HIS A 34 -21.84 -10.83 27.48
C HIS A 34 -22.31 -10.58 26.04
N SER A 35 -21.89 -11.42 25.09
CA SER A 35 -22.11 -11.20 23.65
C SER A 35 -23.57 -10.93 23.23
N MET A 36 -24.54 -11.48 23.97
CA MET A 36 -25.98 -11.41 23.67
C MET A 36 -26.76 -10.38 24.51
N ASP A 37 -26.10 -9.55 25.32
CA ASP A 37 -26.81 -8.58 26.16
C ASP A 37 -27.63 -7.60 25.30
N ALA A 38 -28.83 -7.24 25.75
CA ALA A 38 -29.69 -6.29 25.05
C ALA A 38 -29.02 -4.91 24.91
N LYS A 39 -28.16 -4.51 25.85
CA LYS A 39 -27.38 -3.27 25.84
C LYS A 39 -25.98 -3.52 25.30
N TYR A 40 -25.57 -2.74 24.31
CA TYR A 40 -24.26 -2.87 23.66
C TYR A 40 -23.08 -2.72 24.63
N GLU A 41 -23.15 -1.77 25.56
CA GLU A 41 -22.08 -1.47 26.52
C GLU A 41 -21.77 -2.65 27.46
N ASN A 42 -22.77 -3.46 27.79
CA ASN A 42 -22.60 -4.62 28.66
C ASN A 42 -21.93 -5.81 27.97
N ARG A 43 -21.83 -5.78 26.64
CA ARG A 43 -21.30 -6.90 25.86
C ARG A 43 -19.78 -6.99 25.95
N PHE A 44 -19.12 -5.90 26.35
CA PHE A 44 -17.66 -5.81 26.38
C PHE A 44 -17.17 -5.04 27.60
N LYS A 45 -15.97 -5.36 28.07
CA LYS A 45 -15.20 -4.52 28.99
C LYS A 45 -13.93 -4.03 28.31
N ILE A 46 -13.54 -2.80 28.59
CA ILE A 46 -12.23 -2.28 28.16
C ILE A 46 -11.16 -2.94 29.01
N VAL A 47 -10.10 -3.41 28.36
CA VAL A 47 -8.96 -4.07 28.98
C VAL A 47 -7.76 -3.12 28.94
N PRO A 48 -7.18 -2.76 30.09
CA PRO A 48 -5.91 -2.04 30.15
C PRO A 48 -4.83 -2.83 29.41
N TYR A 49 -4.00 -2.13 28.62
CA TYR A 49 -2.91 -2.76 27.89
C TYR A 49 -1.64 -1.90 27.91
N LYS A 50 -0.50 -2.55 27.72
CA LYS A 50 0.81 -1.95 27.50
C LYS A 50 1.29 -2.32 26.11
N ASP A 51 1.62 -1.30 25.32
CA ASP A 51 2.22 -1.45 23.98
C ASP A 51 3.72 -1.77 24.11
N GLN A 52 4.15 -2.95 23.64
CA GLN A 52 5.56 -3.36 23.55
C GLN A 52 6.05 -3.41 22.08
N GLY A 53 5.41 -2.65 21.20
CA GLY A 53 5.72 -2.56 19.78
C GLY A 53 5.14 -3.73 18.98
N ARG A 54 5.68 -4.93 19.15
CA ARG A 54 5.20 -6.12 18.40
C ARG A 54 4.03 -6.83 19.06
N GLU A 55 3.92 -6.69 20.36
CA GLU A 55 2.93 -7.37 21.18
C GLU A 55 2.30 -6.36 22.13
N TYR A 56 1.02 -6.55 22.41
CA TYR A 56 0.31 -5.83 23.45
C TYR A 56 0.15 -6.78 24.63
N TRP A 57 0.53 -6.30 25.80
CA TRP A 57 0.36 -7.00 27.07
C TRP A 57 -0.91 -6.47 27.72
N LEU A 58 -1.80 -7.34 28.16
CA LEU A 58 -3.12 -7.01 28.66
C LEU A 58 -3.25 -7.43 30.13
N ASP A 59 -3.95 -6.61 30.90
CA ASP A 59 -4.33 -6.88 32.29
C ASP A 59 -5.84 -7.14 32.33
N ARG A 60 -6.23 -8.41 32.21
CA ARG A 60 -7.63 -8.81 31.96
C ARG A 60 -8.54 -8.53 33.17
N ASP A 61 -8.02 -8.70 34.36
CA ASP A 61 -8.72 -8.55 35.65
C ASP A 61 -8.40 -7.23 36.37
N ASN A 62 -7.53 -6.40 35.77
CA ASN A 62 -7.21 -5.04 36.22
C ASN A 62 -6.59 -5.03 37.63
N HIS A 63 -5.75 -6.03 37.92
CA HIS A 63 -5.05 -6.20 39.19
C HIS A 63 -3.59 -5.69 39.19
N GLY A 64 -3.10 -5.24 38.04
CA GLY A 64 -1.76 -4.67 37.87
C GLY A 64 -0.74 -5.62 37.23
N ASP A 65 -1.02 -6.93 37.19
CA ASP A 65 -0.19 -7.89 36.48
C ASP A 65 -0.68 -8.06 35.03
N TYR A 66 0.26 -7.98 34.08
CA TYR A 66 -0.02 -8.11 32.65
C TYR A 66 0.46 -9.50 32.23
N ASP A 67 -0.47 -10.45 32.10
CA ASP A 67 -0.17 -11.87 31.91
C ASP A 67 -0.56 -12.39 30.52
N LEU A 68 -1.52 -11.72 29.88
CA LEU A 68 -1.97 -12.03 28.53
C LEU A 68 -1.21 -11.18 27.51
N HIS A 69 -0.69 -11.80 26.45
CA HIS A 69 -0.10 -11.09 25.33
C HIS A 69 -0.84 -11.43 24.03
N ILE A 70 -0.97 -10.44 23.15
CA ILE A 70 -1.46 -10.59 21.78
C ILE A 70 -0.51 -9.88 20.83
N ASP A 71 -0.47 -10.31 19.57
CA ASP A 71 0.22 -9.54 18.52
C ASP A 71 -0.40 -8.14 18.40
N ASN A 72 0.44 -7.11 18.24
CA ASN A 72 -0.07 -5.76 18.02
C ASN A 72 -0.91 -5.75 16.73
N PRO A 73 -2.23 -5.45 16.83
CA PRO A 73 -3.16 -5.55 15.71
C PRO A 73 -3.02 -4.39 14.72
N GLY A 74 -2.26 -3.36 15.09
CA GLY A 74 -2.01 -2.21 14.25
C GLY A 74 -1.24 -2.60 12.98
N PHE A 75 -1.68 -2.04 11.86
CA PHE A 75 -1.12 -2.32 10.54
C PHE A 75 -0.81 -1.05 9.77
N ASN A 76 0.18 -1.16 8.88
CA ASN A 76 0.52 -0.16 7.87
C ASN A 76 0.73 -0.88 6.53
N TYR A 77 -0.28 -0.80 5.67
CA TYR A 77 -0.27 -1.39 4.33
C TYR A 77 -0.08 -0.30 3.28
N GLN A 78 0.85 -0.53 2.36
CA GLN A 78 1.20 0.41 1.30
C GLN A 78 1.32 -0.32 -0.03
N GLN A 79 0.72 0.21 -1.08
CA GLN A 79 0.82 -0.33 -2.43
C GLN A 79 0.99 0.79 -3.44
N PHE A 80 1.85 0.57 -4.43
CA PHE A 80 2.00 1.46 -5.56
C PHE A 80 1.99 0.67 -6.86
N ARG A 81 1.03 0.99 -7.73
CA ARG A 81 0.93 0.46 -9.09
C ARG A 81 1.19 1.56 -10.09
N SER A 82 2.04 1.30 -11.09
CA SER A 82 2.20 2.24 -12.21
C SER A 82 2.34 1.54 -13.55
N ASN A 83 1.88 2.23 -14.59
CA ASN A 83 1.99 1.81 -15.98
C ASN A 83 2.40 3.02 -16.84
N LEU A 84 3.51 2.90 -17.55
CA LEU A 84 4.04 3.87 -18.49
C LEU A 84 3.92 3.30 -19.91
N VAL A 85 3.33 4.08 -20.81
CA VAL A 85 3.26 3.79 -22.24
C VAL A 85 3.88 4.96 -23.00
N LEU A 86 4.94 4.69 -23.73
CA LEU A 86 5.54 5.62 -24.69
C LEU A 86 5.22 5.13 -26.10
N ARG A 87 4.73 6.03 -26.94
CA ARG A 87 4.58 5.83 -28.39
C ARG A 87 5.43 6.86 -29.10
N TRP A 88 6.30 6.41 -30.00
CA TRP A 88 7.11 7.27 -30.83
C TRP A 88 7.02 6.87 -32.30
N GLU A 89 6.62 7.80 -33.15
CA GLU A 89 6.68 7.67 -34.60
C GLU A 89 8.00 8.28 -35.11
N TYR A 90 9.02 7.45 -35.30
CA TYR A 90 10.36 7.92 -35.64
C TYR A 90 10.55 8.19 -37.14
N ARG A 91 9.67 7.63 -37.97
CA ARG A 91 9.53 7.90 -39.41
C ARG A 91 8.05 7.79 -39.79
N PRO A 92 7.57 8.46 -40.84
CA PRO A 92 6.20 8.29 -41.31
C PRO A 92 5.86 6.81 -41.49
N GLY A 93 4.84 6.34 -40.78
CA GLY A 93 4.39 4.94 -40.81
C GLY A 93 5.24 3.95 -40.01
N SER A 94 6.32 4.38 -39.34
CA SER A 94 7.17 3.53 -38.50
C SER A 94 7.09 3.95 -37.04
N THR A 95 6.68 3.03 -36.16
CA THR A 95 6.35 3.33 -34.76
C THR A 95 7.09 2.42 -33.78
N LEU A 96 7.51 2.98 -32.66
CA LEU A 96 8.02 2.29 -31.48
C LEU A 96 7.00 2.47 -30.35
N TYR A 97 6.68 1.38 -29.68
CA TYR A 97 5.99 1.39 -28.40
C TYR A 97 6.89 0.82 -27.33
N PHE A 98 6.98 1.51 -26.20
CA PHE A 98 7.62 1.03 -24.99
C PHE A 98 6.59 1.06 -23.87
N VAL A 99 6.35 -0.09 -23.24
CA VAL A 99 5.45 -0.22 -22.11
C VAL A 99 6.23 -0.75 -20.92
N TRP A 100 6.08 -0.07 -19.78
CA TRP A 100 6.66 -0.48 -18.52
C TRP A 100 5.60 -0.46 -17.43
N SER A 101 5.33 -1.62 -16.86
CA SER A 101 4.45 -1.77 -15.71
C SER A 101 5.26 -2.16 -14.48
N GLN A 102 4.94 -1.56 -13.34
CA GLN A 102 5.48 -1.97 -12.05
C GLN A 102 4.41 -2.01 -10.97
N ASP A 103 4.55 -2.96 -10.05
CA ASP A 103 3.80 -3.03 -8.79
C ASP A 103 4.79 -3.19 -7.63
N ARG A 104 4.49 -2.51 -6.52
CA ARG A 104 5.21 -2.64 -5.26
C ARG A 104 4.20 -2.68 -4.13
N THR A 105 4.37 -3.64 -3.24
CA THR A 105 3.53 -3.80 -2.05
C THR A 105 4.42 -3.93 -0.83
N GLY A 106 4.12 -3.16 0.21
CA GLY A 106 4.80 -3.17 1.50
C GLY A 106 3.79 -3.36 2.63
N TYR A 107 4.15 -4.17 3.60
CA TYR A 107 3.38 -4.38 4.82
C TYR A 107 4.30 -4.28 6.03
N HIS A 108 3.94 -3.43 6.99
CA HIS A 108 4.65 -3.29 8.25
C HIS A 108 3.64 -3.21 9.40
N GLN A 109 4.09 -3.63 10.58
CA GLN A 109 3.36 -3.41 11.83
C GLN A 109 3.21 -1.91 12.08
N ALA A 110 2.10 -1.48 12.71
CA ALA A 110 1.83 -0.07 12.89
C ALA A 110 2.97 0.67 13.61
N GLY A 111 3.41 1.77 13.01
CA GLY A 111 4.38 2.71 13.56
C GLY A 111 4.02 4.13 13.13
N PRO A 112 4.70 5.17 13.65
CA PRO A 112 4.44 6.56 13.26
C PRO A 112 4.59 6.73 11.75
N PHE A 113 3.56 7.29 11.13
CA PHE A 113 3.53 7.50 9.69
C PHE A 113 4.49 8.62 9.28
N SER A 114 5.42 8.30 8.38
CA SER A 114 6.28 9.27 7.71
C SER A 114 6.20 9.00 6.21
N PHE A 115 5.68 9.97 5.46
CA PHE A 115 5.64 9.90 4.00
C PHE A 115 7.06 9.67 3.43
N GLY A 116 8.08 10.29 4.01
CA GLY A 116 9.47 10.16 3.57
C GLY A 116 10.05 8.75 3.77
N ASP A 117 9.72 8.10 4.88
CA ASP A 117 10.17 6.74 5.17
C ASP A 117 9.37 5.69 4.37
N GLY A 118 8.09 5.95 4.12
CA GLY A 118 7.25 5.11 3.24
C GLY A 118 7.77 5.03 1.80
N TYR A 119 8.25 6.15 1.23
CA TYR A 119 8.86 6.11 -0.12
C TYR A 119 10.22 5.41 -0.15
N LYS A 120 11.02 5.47 0.92
CA LYS A 120 12.27 4.70 1.05
C LYS A 120 11.98 3.20 1.16
N LEU A 121 11.02 2.81 2.00
CA LEU A 121 10.59 1.41 2.17
C LEU A 121 9.93 0.84 0.90
N LEU A 122 9.13 1.63 0.17
CA LEU A 122 8.62 1.27 -1.16
C LEU A 122 9.72 1.24 -2.24
N GLY A 123 10.83 1.94 -2.02
CA GLY A 123 12.05 1.85 -2.81
C GLY A 123 12.78 0.52 -2.64
N GLU A 124 12.78 -0.01 -1.41
CA GLU A 124 13.43 -1.27 -1.01
C GLU A 124 12.56 -2.52 -1.22
N ALA A 125 11.22 -2.37 -1.23
CA ALA A 125 10.29 -3.44 -1.56
C ALA A 125 10.53 -3.96 -2.99
N TYR A 126 10.81 -5.26 -3.13
CA TYR A 126 11.22 -5.87 -4.39
C TYR A 126 10.15 -5.64 -5.48
N PRO A 127 10.45 -4.85 -6.53
CA PRO A 127 9.44 -4.43 -7.48
C PRO A 127 9.20 -5.50 -8.54
N GLY A 128 7.93 -5.87 -8.75
CA GLY A 128 7.53 -6.65 -9.91
C GLY A 128 7.52 -5.75 -11.14
N ASN A 129 8.47 -5.94 -12.07
CA ASN A 129 8.59 -5.14 -13.28
C ASN A 129 8.27 -5.98 -14.52
N VAL A 130 7.45 -5.42 -15.42
CA VAL A 130 7.16 -5.99 -16.74
C VAL A 130 7.46 -4.95 -17.80
N PHE A 131 8.27 -5.33 -18.79
CA PHE A 131 8.66 -4.48 -19.92
C PHE A 131 8.18 -5.10 -21.22
N MET A 132 7.70 -4.25 -22.14
CA MET A 132 7.35 -4.67 -23.50
C MET A 132 7.83 -3.60 -24.49
N ILE A 133 8.46 -4.06 -25.56
CA ILE A 133 8.87 -3.23 -26.69
C ILE A 133 8.18 -3.77 -27.94
N LYS A 134 7.55 -2.89 -28.72
CA LYS A 134 6.99 -3.23 -30.02
C LYS A 134 7.52 -2.25 -31.07
N LEU A 135 8.04 -2.78 -32.16
CA LEU A 135 8.56 -2.03 -33.29
C LEU A 135 7.73 -2.35 -34.53
N ASN A 136 7.29 -1.30 -35.21
CA ASN A 136 6.75 -1.38 -36.57
C ASN A 136 7.64 -0.53 -37.48
N PHE A 137 7.94 -1.08 -38.65
CA PHE A 137 8.76 -0.42 -39.66
C PHE A 137 8.03 -0.49 -41.00
N TRP A 138 7.89 0.65 -41.67
CA TRP A 138 7.34 0.73 -43.02
C TRP A 138 8.46 0.79 -44.05
N PHE A 139 8.41 -0.09 -45.05
CA PHE A 139 9.46 -0.26 -46.07
C PHE A 139 9.16 0.48 -47.39
N GLY A 140 8.05 1.23 -47.48
CA GLY A 140 7.65 1.93 -48.71
C GLY A 140 8.29 3.30 -48.82
N SER A 141 9.06 3.49 -49.89
CA SER A 141 9.60 4.77 -50.38
C SER A 141 8.53 5.66 -51.00
#